data_AF-A0A927Y6R7-F1
#
_entry.id   AF-A0A927Y6R7-F1
#
_cell.length_a   1.000
_cell.length_b   1.000
_cell.length_c   1.000
_cell.angle_alpha   90.00
_cell.angle_beta   90.00
_cell.angle_gamma   90.00
#
_symmetry.space_group_name_H-M   'P 1'
#
loop_
_entity.id
_entity.type
_entity.pdbx_description
1 polymer ?
#
loop_
_entity_poly.entity_id
_entity_poly.type
_entity_poly.pdbx_seq_one_letter_code
_entity_poly.pdbx_strand_id
1 'polypeptide(L)'
;MKDMINWQDAPIKWEEQFHDYGMTLVCANEIKDFSVFRTELGQLLQAIACAGDKAKLQALFQKEEYSHLERETAEAIAIMTDVDIVLNKLDECEENGGYDMCKGMEDWAKEEQEKGATRGKIEGKIESKLESIQNLMQNMKITAEEAMNLLGVPVEERAEYLAKL
;
A
#
# COMPACT_ATOMS: atom_id res chain seq x y z
N MET A 1 8.66 -11.96 -33.37
CA MET A 1 9.39 -12.35 -32.15
C MET A 1 10.62 -13.19 -32.49
N LYS A 2 10.61 -13.92 -33.62
CA LYS A 2 11.77 -14.66 -34.11
C LYS A 2 13.05 -13.83 -34.27
N ASP A 3 12.92 -12.58 -34.68
CA ASP A 3 14.09 -11.70 -34.89
C ASP A 3 14.74 -11.21 -33.58
N MET A 4 14.15 -11.50 -32.42
CA MET A 4 14.66 -11.09 -31.10
C MET A 4 15.62 -12.12 -30.48
N ILE A 5 15.81 -13.28 -31.10
CA ILE A 5 16.68 -14.37 -30.61
C ILE A 5 17.84 -14.56 -31.59
N ASN A 6 19.06 -14.68 -31.05
CA ASN A 6 20.21 -15.11 -31.85
C ASN A 6 20.23 -16.64 -31.99
N TRP A 7 19.67 -17.13 -33.08
CA TRP A 7 19.49 -18.57 -33.33
C TRP A 7 20.78 -19.36 -33.52
N GLN A 8 21.91 -18.70 -33.79
CA GLN A 8 23.21 -19.36 -33.96
C GLN A 8 23.76 -19.94 -32.65
N ASP A 9 23.36 -19.36 -31.51
CA ASP A 9 23.80 -19.77 -30.17
C ASP A 9 22.74 -20.61 -29.44
N ALA A 10 21.60 -20.89 -30.08
CA ALA A 10 20.51 -21.64 -29.47
C ALA A 10 20.82 -23.15 -29.43
N PRO A 11 20.73 -23.81 -28.25
CA PRO A 11 20.93 -25.25 -28.16
C PRO A 11 19.73 -25.98 -28.78
N ILE A 12 19.93 -26.61 -29.96
CA ILE A 12 18.94 -27.37 -30.77
C ILE A 12 18.10 -26.45 -31.68
N LYS A 13 17.53 -27.00 -32.78
CA LYS A 13 16.62 -26.32 -33.74
C LYS A 13 15.29 -25.86 -33.11
N TRP A 14 15.34 -24.92 -32.18
CA TRP A 14 14.16 -24.32 -31.53
C TRP A 14 13.38 -23.40 -32.49
N GLU A 15 14.00 -23.00 -33.60
CA GLU A 15 13.39 -22.15 -34.63
C GLU A 15 12.08 -22.74 -35.19
N GLU A 16 11.99 -24.07 -35.24
CA GLU A 16 10.79 -24.81 -35.69
C GLU A 16 9.70 -24.88 -34.60
N GLN A 17 10.07 -24.69 -33.31
CA GLN A 17 9.14 -24.70 -32.17
C GLN A 17 8.67 -23.30 -31.77
N PHE A 18 9.42 -22.26 -32.15
CA PHE A 18 8.99 -20.88 -31.99
C PHE A 18 8.00 -20.51 -33.09
N HIS A 19 6.74 -20.35 -32.71
CA HIS A 19 5.71 -19.83 -33.61
C HIS A 19 5.47 -18.36 -33.27
N ASP A 20 5.38 -17.50 -34.29
CA ASP A 20 4.95 -16.12 -34.10
C ASP A 20 3.42 -16.12 -33.92
N TYR A 21 2.98 -16.34 -32.67
CA TYR A 21 1.59 -16.15 -32.30
C TYR A 21 1.28 -14.66 -32.27
N GLY A 22 0.21 -14.25 -32.96
CA GLY A 22 -0.33 -12.91 -32.83
C GLY A 22 -0.82 -12.71 -31.39
N MET A 23 -0.15 -11.88 -30.61
CA MET A 23 -0.61 -11.49 -29.28
C MET A 23 -1.54 -10.30 -29.40
N THR A 24 -2.72 -10.40 -28.79
CA THR A 24 -3.62 -9.26 -28.63
C THR A 24 -3.42 -8.69 -27.24
N LEU A 25 -3.00 -7.43 -27.16
CA LEU A 25 -2.86 -6.72 -25.89
C LEU A 25 -4.20 -6.07 -25.54
N VAL A 26 -4.61 -6.23 -24.29
CA VAL A 26 -5.79 -5.59 -23.72
C VAL A 26 -5.33 -4.62 -22.65
N CYS A 27 -5.70 -3.35 -22.78
CA CYS A 27 -5.46 -2.36 -21.74
C CYS A 27 -6.69 -2.26 -20.83
N ALA A 28 -6.52 -2.61 -19.55
CA ALA A 28 -7.58 -2.53 -18.55
C ALA A 28 -8.24 -1.14 -18.50
N ASN A 29 -7.44 -0.07 -18.66
CA ASN A 29 -7.89 1.32 -18.61
C ASN A 29 -8.79 1.72 -19.79
N GLU A 30 -8.79 0.98 -20.89
CA GLU A 30 -9.60 1.28 -22.08
C GLU A 30 -10.97 0.58 -22.07
N ILE A 31 -11.15 -0.39 -21.15
CA ILE A 31 -12.39 -1.14 -21.01
C ILE A 31 -13.43 -0.26 -20.32
N LYS A 32 -14.59 -0.10 -20.95
CA LYS A 32 -15.71 0.71 -20.42
C LYS A 32 -16.78 -0.11 -19.74
N ASP A 33 -16.97 -1.35 -20.19
CA ASP A 33 -17.99 -2.25 -19.70
C ASP A 33 -17.33 -3.56 -19.28
N PHE A 34 -17.28 -3.79 -17.98
CA PHE A 34 -16.74 -5.01 -17.39
C PHE A 34 -17.79 -6.12 -17.24
N SER A 35 -19.07 -5.85 -17.56
CA SER A 35 -20.13 -6.89 -17.53
C SER A 35 -20.00 -7.91 -18.67
N VAL A 36 -19.14 -7.64 -19.66
CA VAL A 36 -18.83 -8.57 -20.76
C VAL A 36 -18.04 -9.79 -20.29
N PHE A 37 -17.38 -9.70 -19.14
CA PHE A 37 -16.64 -10.80 -18.55
C PHE A 37 -17.58 -11.73 -17.79
N ARG A 38 -17.34 -13.04 -17.93
CA ARG A 38 -18.14 -14.08 -17.26
C ARG A 38 -17.41 -14.71 -16.07
N THR A 39 -16.22 -14.22 -15.77
CA THR A 39 -15.32 -14.72 -14.73
C THR A 39 -14.77 -13.54 -13.93
N GLU A 40 -14.13 -13.84 -12.80
CA GLU A 40 -13.49 -12.87 -11.91
C GLU A 40 -12.37 -12.04 -12.55
N LEU A 41 -11.94 -12.40 -13.77
CA LEU A 41 -11.06 -11.58 -14.58
C LEU A 41 -11.62 -10.17 -14.81
N GLY A 42 -12.95 -10.04 -14.92
CA GLY A 42 -13.61 -8.73 -15.05
C GLY A 42 -13.35 -7.85 -13.83
N GLN A 43 -13.52 -8.40 -12.64
CA GLN A 43 -13.30 -7.75 -11.35
C GLN A 43 -11.83 -7.36 -11.18
N LEU A 44 -10.90 -8.25 -11.57
CA LEU A 44 -9.46 -7.98 -11.57
C LEU A 44 -9.11 -6.81 -12.51
N LEU A 45 -9.55 -6.85 -13.77
CA LEU A 45 -9.27 -5.80 -14.74
C LEU A 45 -9.92 -4.48 -14.35
N GLN A 46 -11.12 -4.51 -13.76
CA GLN A 46 -11.79 -3.31 -13.24
C GLN A 46 -11.02 -2.71 -12.06
N ALA A 47 -10.49 -3.54 -11.16
CA ALA A 47 -9.66 -3.08 -10.07
C ALA A 47 -8.35 -2.47 -10.58
N ILE A 48 -7.68 -3.11 -11.55
CA ILE A 48 -6.48 -2.57 -12.22
C ILE A 48 -6.79 -1.23 -12.90
N ALA A 49 -7.94 -1.08 -13.53
CA ALA A 49 -8.34 0.18 -14.17
C ALA A 49 -8.52 1.33 -13.17
N CYS A 50 -8.78 1.01 -11.90
CA CYS A 50 -8.88 1.96 -10.80
C CYS A 50 -7.56 2.10 -10.01
N ALA A 51 -6.50 1.37 -10.38
CA ALA A 51 -5.22 1.41 -9.68
C ALA A 51 -4.67 2.84 -9.62
N GLY A 52 -4.22 3.25 -8.43
CA GLY A 52 -3.74 4.62 -8.16
C GLY A 52 -4.82 5.62 -7.72
N ASP A 53 -6.11 5.28 -7.80
CA ASP A 53 -7.21 6.08 -7.27
C ASP A 53 -7.86 5.37 -6.08
N LYS A 54 -7.34 5.66 -4.87
CA LYS A 54 -7.79 5.04 -3.62
C LYS A 54 -9.29 5.19 -3.37
N ALA A 55 -9.88 6.33 -3.74
CA ALA A 55 -11.30 6.58 -3.52
C ALA A 55 -12.17 5.71 -4.46
N LYS A 56 -11.74 5.53 -5.70
CA LYS A 56 -12.43 4.63 -6.64
C LYS A 56 -12.30 3.17 -6.25
N LEU A 57 -11.11 2.73 -5.82
CA LEU A 57 -10.91 1.39 -5.29
C LEU A 57 -11.80 1.15 -4.06
N GLN A 58 -11.92 2.16 -3.20
CA GLN A 58 -12.82 2.11 -2.05
C GLN A 58 -14.29 1.93 -2.42
N ALA A 59 -14.78 2.71 -3.37
CA ALA A 59 -16.14 2.56 -3.86
C ALA A 59 -16.34 1.22 -4.59
N LEU A 60 -15.29 0.67 -5.21
CA LEU A 60 -15.35 -0.56 -5.98
C LEU A 60 -15.46 -1.80 -5.07
N PHE A 61 -14.63 -1.89 -4.03
CA PHE A 61 -14.62 -3.07 -3.15
C PHE A 61 -15.84 -3.13 -2.21
N GLN A 62 -16.61 -2.06 -2.09
CA GLN A 62 -17.91 -2.06 -1.39
C GLN A 62 -19.04 -2.73 -2.18
N LYS A 63 -18.82 -3.09 -3.44
CA LYS A 63 -19.85 -3.77 -4.24
C LYS A 63 -19.91 -5.26 -3.91
N GLU A 64 -21.11 -5.83 -3.99
CA GLU A 64 -21.36 -7.27 -3.76
C GLU A 64 -20.50 -8.18 -4.65
N GLU A 65 -20.14 -7.73 -5.85
CA GLU A 65 -19.28 -8.47 -6.79
C GLU A 65 -17.86 -8.71 -6.24
N TYR A 66 -17.45 -8.00 -5.19
CA TYR A 66 -16.13 -8.08 -4.54
C TYR A 66 -16.19 -8.72 -3.14
N SER A 67 -17.36 -9.20 -2.71
CA SER A 67 -17.54 -9.85 -1.39
C SER A 67 -17.26 -11.36 -1.40
N HIS A 68 -17.17 -11.96 -2.60
CA HIS A 68 -16.99 -13.41 -2.76
C HIS A 68 -16.03 -13.73 -3.92
N LEU A 69 -14.78 -13.28 -3.81
CA LEU A 69 -13.76 -13.57 -4.82
C LEU A 69 -12.98 -14.85 -4.48
N GLU A 70 -12.53 -15.57 -5.51
CA GLU A 70 -11.52 -16.62 -5.36
C GLU A 70 -10.22 -16.02 -4.81
N ARG A 71 -9.47 -16.86 -4.08
CA ARG A 71 -8.21 -16.45 -3.43
C ARG A 71 -7.26 -15.83 -4.43
N GLU A 72 -7.06 -16.50 -5.55
CA GLU A 72 -6.12 -16.10 -6.59
C GLU A 72 -6.49 -14.74 -7.20
N THR A 73 -7.79 -14.46 -7.35
CA THR A 73 -8.26 -13.16 -7.83
C THR A 73 -8.04 -12.07 -6.79
N ALA A 74 -8.38 -12.33 -5.52
CA ALA A 74 -8.18 -11.38 -4.44
C ALA A 74 -6.68 -11.03 -4.26
N GLU A 75 -5.82 -12.04 -4.29
CA GLU A 75 -4.36 -11.90 -4.27
C GLU A 75 -3.86 -11.07 -5.47
N ALA A 76 -4.33 -11.38 -6.68
CA ALA A 76 -3.95 -10.63 -7.87
C ALA A 76 -4.41 -9.17 -7.81
N ILE A 77 -5.63 -8.89 -7.34
CA ILE A 77 -6.15 -7.53 -7.18
C ILE A 77 -5.26 -6.74 -6.21
N ALA A 78 -4.91 -7.34 -5.07
CA ALA A 78 -4.09 -6.69 -4.06
C ALA A 78 -2.72 -6.29 -4.60
N ILE A 79 -2.03 -7.24 -5.23
CA ILE A 79 -0.70 -7.03 -5.82
C ILE A 79 -0.76 -5.96 -6.91
N MET A 80 -1.77 -6.03 -7.78
CA MET A 80 -1.83 -5.17 -8.96
C MET A 80 -2.34 -3.76 -8.66
N THR A 81 -3.03 -3.54 -7.54
CA THR A 81 -3.57 -2.23 -7.15
C THR A 81 -2.71 -1.48 -6.13
N ASP A 82 -1.62 -2.09 -5.65
CA ASP A 82 -0.77 -1.57 -4.56
C ASP A 82 -1.58 -1.23 -3.29
N VAL A 83 -2.70 -1.95 -3.13
CA VAL A 83 -3.55 -1.84 -1.96
C VAL A 83 -3.09 -2.90 -0.99
N ASP A 84 -2.36 -2.44 0.03
CA ASP A 84 -1.67 -3.21 1.08
C ASP A 84 -2.64 -3.92 2.05
N ILE A 85 -3.83 -4.31 1.58
CA ILE A 85 -4.84 -4.99 2.36
C ILE A 85 -4.49 -6.49 2.53
N VAL A 86 -3.77 -7.10 1.58
CA VAL A 86 -3.95 -8.53 1.30
C VAL A 86 -2.64 -9.20 0.87
N LEU A 87 -1.80 -9.55 1.84
CA LEU A 87 -0.97 -10.76 1.76
C LEU A 87 -0.92 -11.44 3.13
N ASN A 88 -0.78 -10.65 4.20
CA ASN A 88 -0.60 -11.19 5.55
C ASN A 88 -1.92 -11.48 6.30
N LYS A 89 -3.07 -10.98 5.82
CA LYS A 89 -4.38 -11.12 6.48
C LYS A 89 -5.50 -11.61 5.56
N LEU A 90 -5.15 -12.13 4.38
CA LEU A 90 -6.07 -12.81 3.47
C LEU A 90 -6.97 -13.79 4.24
N ASP A 91 -6.34 -14.65 5.05
CA ASP A 91 -7.02 -15.70 5.77
C ASP A 91 -8.05 -15.17 6.81
N GLU A 92 -7.95 -13.90 7.23
CA GLU A 92 -8.94 -13.23 8.10
C GLU A 92 -10.14 -12.67 7.32
N CYS A 93 -9.98 -12.49 6.01
CA CYS A 93 -10.98 -12.01 5.05
C CYS A 93 -11.71 -13.17 4.34
N GLU A 94 -11.35 -14.42 4.61
CA GLU A 94 -12.04 -15.60 4.06
C GLU A 94 -13.37 -15.84 4.79
N GLU A 95 -14.48 -15.72 4.07
CA GLU A 95 -15.82 -16.04 4.54
C GLU A 95 -16.51 -16.99 3.56
N ASN A 96 -16.99 -18.13 4.07
CA ASN A 96 -17.69 -19.16 3.28
C ASN A 96 -16.94 -19.68 2.03
N GLY A 97 -15.59 -19.66 2.05
CA GLY A 97 -14.75 -20.15 0.96
C GLY A 97 -14.46 -19.12 -0.15
N GLY A 98 -14.79 -17.85 0.08
CA GLY A 98 -14.39 -16.72 -0.77
C GLY A 98 -13.87 -15.56 0.07
N TYR A 99 -13.26 -14.57 -0.58
CA TYR A 99 -12.64 -13.42 0.08
C TYR A 99 -13.50 -12.17 -0.09
N ASP A 100 -13.75 -11.47 1.02
CA ASP A 100 -14.47 -10.19 1.05
C ASP A 100 -13.50 -9.00 1.07
N MET A 101 -13.39 -8.31 -0.07
CA MET A 101 -12.53 -7.14 -0.21
C MET A 101 -13.01 -5.92 0.58
N CYS A 102 -14.31 -5.83 0.88
CA CYS A 102 -14.87 -4.72 1.67
C CYS A 102 -14.31 -4.73 3.09
N LYS A 103 -14.33 -5.90 3.73
CA LYS A 103 -13.76 -6.13 5.06
C LYS A 103 -12.27 -5.78 5.10
N GLY A 104 -11.53 -6.23 4.10
CA GLY A 104 -10.12 -5.90 3.96
C GLY A 104 -9.87 -4.38 3.91
N MET A 105 -10.69 -3.61 3.18
CA MET A 105 -10.53 -2.15 3.14
C MET A 105 -10.77 -1.47 4.47
N GLU A 106 -11.78 -1.93 5.21
CA GLU A 106 -12.12 -1.37 6.52
C GLU A 106 -10.97 -1.56 7.51
N ASP A 107 -10.38 -2.75 7.52
CA ASP A 107 -9.23 -3.06 8.37
C ASP A 107 -8.01 -2.22 8.00
N TRP A 108 -7.74 -2.06 6.70
CA TRP A 108 -6.64 -1.19 6.23
C TRP A 108 -6.86 0.28 6.58
N ALA A 109 -8.07 0.80 6.39
CA ALA A 109 -8.40 2.17 6.74
C ALA A 109 -8.25 2.41 8.26
N LYS A 110 -8.65 1.45 9.07
CA LYS A 110 -8.50 1.50 10.53
C LYS A 110 -7.02 1.47 10.93
N GLU A 111 -6.23 0.61 10.33
CA GLU A 111 -4.79 0.51 10.62
C GLU A 111 -4.05 1.81 10.25
N GLU A 112 -4.34 2.39 9.09
CA GLU A 112 -3.79 3.68 8.68
C GLU A 112 -4.20 4.81 9.64
N GLN A 113 -5.45 4.80 10.11
CA GLN A 113 -5.92 5.75 11.11
C GLN A 113 -5.18 5.58 12.45
N GLU A 114 -4.99 4.36 12.92
CA GLU A 114 -4.28 4.06 14.18
C GLU A 114 -2.80 4.44 14.09
N LYS A 115 -2.14 4.14 12.97
CA LYS A 115 -0.75 4.57 12.68
C LYS A 115 -0.66 6.09 12.67
N GLY A 116 -1.58 6.77 11.98
CA GLY A 116 -1.65 8.22 11.91
C GLY A 116 -1.84 8.86 13.28
N ALA A 117 -2.77 8.34 14.09
CA ALA A 117 -3.04 8.83 15.45
C ALA A 117 -1.83 8.64 16.38
N THR A 118 -1.17 7.48 16.29
CA THR A 118 0.01 7.16 17.09
C THR A 118 1.17 8.08 16.71
N ARG A 119 1.42 8.25 15.42
CA ARG A 119 2.44 9.16 14.90
C ARG A 119 2.19 10.61 15.34
N GLY A 120 0.97 11.10 15.16
CA GLY A 120 0.59 12.46 15.58
C GLY A 120 0.74 12.69 17.09
N LYS A 121 0.45 11.69 17.92
CA LYS A 121 0.67 11.77 19.37
C LYS A 121 2.15 11.83 19.73
N ILE A 122 3.01 11.11 19.02
CA ILE A 122 4.46 11.14 19.24
C ILE A 122 5.03 12.48 18.79
N GLU A 123 4.72 12.91 17.56
CA GLU A 123 5.15 14.19 17.00
C GLU A 123 4.70 15.36 17.90
N GLY A 124 3.44 15.39 18.33
CA GLY A 124 2.94 16.45 19.21
C GLY A 124 3.59 16.48 20.60
N LYS A 125 3.98 15.32 21.16
CA LYS A 125 4.75 15.28 22.41
C LYS A 125 6.15 15.86 22.24
N ILE A 126 6.81 15.55 21.11
CA ILE A 126 8.15 16.05 20.80
C ILE A 126 8.09 17.56 20.58
N GLU A 127 7.15 18.04 19.76
CA GLU A 127 6.96 19.47 19.49
C GLU A 127 6.66 20.26 20.78
N SER A 128 5.75 19.79 21.63
CA SER A 128 5.42 20.46 22.89
C SER A 128 6.62 20.52 23.86
N LYS A 129 7.42 19.44 23.92
CA LYS A 129 8.65 19.44 24.71
C LYS A 129 9.70 20.40 24.12
N LEU A 130 9.88 20.44 22.80
CA LEU A 130 10.79 21.38 22.13
C LEU A 130 10.40 22.83 22.39
N GLU A 131 9.11 23.15 22.26
CA GLU A 131 8.58 24.48 22.55
C GLU A 131 8.84 24.86 24.02
N SER A 132 8.65 23.91 24.94
CA SER A 132 8.96 24.11 26.36
C SER A 132 10.45 24.38 26.60
N ILE A 133 11.34 23.64 25.93
CA ILE A 133 12.80 23.85 26.02
C ILE A 133 13.16 25.25 25.48
N GLN A 134 12.67 25.62 24.30
CA GLN A 134 12.92 26.93 23.70
C GLN A 134 12.40 28.07 24.58
N ASN A 135 11.21 27.94 25.15
CA ASN A 135 10.64 28.93 26.05
C ASN A 135 11.48 29.09 27.34
N LEU A 136 11.99 28.00 27.92
CA LEU A 136 12.88 28.07 29.08
C LEU A 136 14.21 28.73 28.72
N MET A 137 14.81 28.38 27.58
CA MET A 137 16.04 29.01 27.09
C MET A 137 15.87 30.52 26.90
N GLN A 138 14.76 30.95 26.29
CA GLN A 138 14.49 32.38 26.05
C GLN A 138 14.19 33.16 27.34
N ASN A 139 13.31 32.62 28.20
CA ASN A 139 12.84 33.33 29.38
C ASN A 139 13.85 33.34 30.53
N MET A 140 14.59 32.24 30.71
CA MET A 140 15.55 32.10 31.80
C MET A 140 17.00 32.33 31.36
N LYS A 141 17.25 32.51 30.05
CA LYS A 141 18.60 32.67 29.47
C LYS A 141 19.56 31.53 29.83
N ILE A 142 19.02 30.32 29.89
CA ILE A 142 19.75 29.09 30.18
C ILE A 142 20.05 28.32 28.89
N THR A 143 20.99 27.39 28.96
CA THR A 143 21.35 26.51 27.86
C THR A 143 20.26 25.45 27.61
N ALA A 144 20.27 24.83 26.41
CA ALA A 144 19.37 23.72 26.09
C ALA A 144 19.52 22.54 27.06
N GLU A 145 20.75 22.24 27.50
CA GLU A 145 21.01 21.18 28.48
C GLU A 145 20.43 21.49 29.86
N GLU A 146 20.55 22.73 30.33
CA GLU A 146 19.95 23.17 31.59
C GLU A 146 18.42 23.16 31.51
N ALA A 147 17.84 23.61 30.39
CA ALA A 147 16.39 23.54 30.16
C ALA A 147 15.89 22.08 30.14
N MET A 148 16.61 21.17 29.47
CA MET A 148 16.29 19.74 29.46
C MET A 148 16.45 19.09 30.83
N ASN A 149 17.46 19.49 31.62
CA ASN A 149 17.60 19.06 33.01
C ASN A 149 16.39 19.49 33.87
N LEU A 150 15.95 20.75 33.74
CA LEU A 150 14.78 21.26 34.46
C LEU A 150 13.47 20.55 34.07
N LEU A 151 13.33 20.21 32.79
CA LEU A 151 12.19 19.46 32.27
C LEU A 151 12.26 17.95 32.56
N GLY A 152 13.35 17.48 33.20
CA GLY A 152 13.55 16.08 33.52
C GLY A 152 13.70 15.19 32.28
N VAL A 153 14.21 15.73 31.16
CA VAL A 153 14.44 14.96 29.94
C VAL A 153 15.61 13.99 30.17
N PRO A 154 15.39 12.67 30.03
CA PRO A 154 16.44 11.66 30.20
C PRO A 154 17.58 11.88 29.19
N VAL A 155 18.82 11.57 29.57
CA VAL A 155 20.01 11.85 28.73
C VAL A 155 19.93 11.13 27.38
N GLU A 156 19.29 9.96 27.36
CA GLU A 156 19.11 9.11 26.19
C GLU A 156 18.24 9.76 25.11
N GLU A 157 17.25 10.58 25.51
CA GLU A 157 16.34 11.26 24.58
C GLU A 157 16.90 12.61 24.10
N ARG A 158 17.93 13.16 24.75
CA ARG A 158 18.41 14.54 24.47
C ARG A 158 18.96 14.72 23.08
N ALA A 159 19.58 13.68 22.51
CA ALA A 159 20.12 13.73 21.15
C ALA A 159 19.02 14.04 20.12
N GLU A 160 17.81 13.53 20.32
CA GLU A 160 16.67 13.76 19.42
C GLU A 160 16.18 15.22 19.49
N TYR A 161 16.13 15.80 20.68
CA TYR A 161 15.73 17.20 20.85
C TYR A 161 16.83 18.17 20.37
N LEU A 162 18.10 17.89 20.67
CA LEU A 162 19.23 18.73 20.24
C LEU A 162 19.39 18.79 18.72
N ALA A 163 19.06 17.72 18.00
CA ALA A 163 19.07 17.71 16.54
C ALA A 163 17.99 18.60 15.92
N LYS A 164 16.96 18.99 16.69
CA LYS A 164 15.79 19.76 16.25
C LYS A 164 15.74 21.19 16.82
N LEU A 165 16.66 21.55 17.71
CA LEU A 165 16.83 22.89 18.31
C LEU A 165 17.77 23.76 17.47
#